data_AF-A0A1V4BXQ8-F1
#
_entry.id   AF-A0A1V4BXQ8-F1
#
_cell.length_a   1.000
_cell.length_b   1.000
_cell.length_c   1.000
_cell.angle_alpha   90.00
_cell.angle_beta   90.00
_cell.angle_gamma   90.00
#
_symmetry.space_group_name_H-M   'P 1'
#
loop_
_entity.id
_entity.type
_entity.pdbx_description
1 polymer ?
#
loop_
_entity_poly.entity_id
_entity_poly.type
_entity_poly.pdbx_seq_one_letter_code
_entity_poly.pdbx_strand_id
1 'polypeptide(L)'
;MYRISTATPSEPESFELPFGGKLSDENRWVIMTNLIPWEKFEEEYAKSFSENKGAPALPFRVALAALIIQERLGISDRKTGEQIR
;
A
#
# COMPACT_ATOMS: atom_id res chain seq x y z
N MET A 1 12.77 -4.53 12.37
CA MET A 1 12.30 -3.22 12.84
C MET A 1 11.18 -2.79 11.91
N TYR A 2 9.96 -2.61 12.42
CA TYR A 2 8.89 -1.97 11.67
C TYR A 2 8.66 -0.56 12.23
N ARG A 3 8.43 0.41 11.34
CA ARG A 3 8.13 1.78 11.71
C ARG A 3 6.72 2.07 11.22
N ILE A 4 5.79 2.17 12.16
CA ILE A 4 4.43 2.59 11.85
C ILE A 4 4.51 4.05 11.40
N SER A 5 4.08 4.32 10.18
CA SER A 5 3.96 5.69 9.69
C SER A 5 2.78 6.35 10.40
N THR A 6 3.03 7.40 11.17
CA THR A 6 1.97 8.20 11.82
C THR A 6 1.28 9.16 10.85
N ALA A 7 1.77 9.26 9.61
CA ALA A 7 1.14 10.06 8.58
C ALA A 7 -0.14 9.37 8.12
N THR A 8 -1.27 10.01 8.36
CA THR A 8 -2.55 9.62 7.76
C THR A 8 -2.42 9.69 6.24
N PRO A 9 -2.61 8.56 5.53
CA PRO A 9 -2.63 8.57 4.08
C PRO A 9 -3.76 9.47 3.61
N SER A 10 -3.46 10.37 2.66
CA SER A 10 -4.46 11.23 2.03
C SER A 10 -5.56 10.37 1.41
N GLU A 11 -6.82 10.73 1.65
CA GLU A 11 -7.95 10.05 1.03
C GLU A 11 -7.85 10.16 -0.50
N PRO A 12 -8.26 9.12 -1.25
CA PRO A 12 -8.18 9.14 -2.71
C PRO A 12 -8.92 10.33 -3.33
N GLU A 13 -10.01 10.78 -2.70
CA GLU A 13 -10.79 11.95 -3.13
C GLU A 13 -10.06 13.29 -2.97
N SER A 14 -9.05 13.34 -2.10
CA SER A 14 -8.21 14.51 -1.87
C SER A 14 -7.03 14.60 -2.85
N PHE A 15 -6.85 13.58 -3.70
CA PHE A 15 -5.82 13.58 -4.74
C PHE A 15 -6.26 14.44 -5.93
N GLU A 16 -5.63 15.60 -6.09
CA GLU A 16 -5.86 16.52 -7.21
C GLU A 16 -4.97 16.15 -8.40
N LEU A 17 -5.59 15.95 -9.56
CA LEU A 17 -4.87 15.68 -10.79
C LEU A 17 -4.20 16.96 -11.31
N PRO A 18 -2.98 16.89 -11.89
CA PRO A 18 -2.25 18.07 -12.37
C PRO A 18 -2.93 18.80 -13.53
N PHE A 19 -3.96 18.20 -14.12
CA PHE A 19 -4.81 18.77 -15.17
C PHE A 19 -6.23 19.10 -14.66
N GLY A 20 -6.44 19.08 -13.35
CA GLY A 20 -7.74 19.29 -12.70
C GLY A 20 -8.59 18.01 -12.63
N GLY A 21 -9.45 17.96 -11.62
CA GLY A 21 -10.36 16.84 -11.36
C GLY A 21 -9.91 15.93 -10.22
N LYS A 22 -10.79 14.99 -9.88
CA LYS A 22 -10.60 13.97 -8.84
C LYS A 22 -10.49 12.58 -9.45
N LEU A 23 -9.97 11.63 -8.69
CA LEU A 23 -10.08 10.22 -9.05
C LEU A 23 -11.57 9.81 -9.10
N SER A 24 -11.91 8.96 -10.07
CA SER A 24 -13.26 8.38 -10.15
C SER A 24 -13.47 7.37 -9.02
N ASP A 25 -14.62 7.43 -8.35
CA ASP A 25 -14.99 6.48 -7.30
C ASP A 25 -15.14 5.05 -7.82
N GLU A 26 -15.41 4.89 -9.12
CA GLU A 26 -15.48 3.59 -9.80
C GLU A 26 -14.09 3.02 -10.14
N ASN A 27 -13.02 3.79 -9.88
CA ASN A 27 -11.66 3.29 -10.08
C ASN A 27 -11.41 2.11 -9.15
N ARG A 28 -10.95 0.99 -9.75
CA ARG A 28 -10.67 -0.25 -9.02
C ARG A 28 -9.78 -0.06 -7.79
N TRP A 29 -8.79 0.84 -7.86
CA TRP A 29 -7.89 1.13 -6.75
C TRP A 29 -8.55 1.95 -5.64
N VAL A 30 -9.46 2.89 -6.01
CA VAL A 30 -10.23 3.69 -5.05
C VAL A 30 -11.19 2.78 -4.27
N ILE A 31 -11.96 1.94 -4.97
CA ILE A 31 -12.85 0.95 -4.36
C ILE A 31 -12.07 0.05 -3.39
N MET A 32 -10.95 -0.52 -3.84
CA MET A 32 -10.17 -1.43 -3.01
C MET A 32 -9.56 -0.73 -1.79
N THR A 33 -9.14 0.53 -1.92
CA THR A 33 -8.65 1.32 -0.80
C THR A 33 -9.71 1.52 0.27
N ASN A 34 -10.97 1.73 -0.14
CA ASN A 34 -12.08 1.90 0.79
C ASN A 34 -12.52 0.59 1.45
N LEU A 35 -12.29 -0.56 0.80
CA LEU A 35 -12.67 -1.88 1.32
C LEU A 35 -11.66 -2.48 2.31
N ILE A 36 -10.38 -2.12 2.22
CA ILE A 36 -9.33 -2.72 3.05
C ILE A 36 -9.31 -2.04 4.44
N PRO A 37 -9.47 -2.78 5.55
CA PRO A 37 -9.29 -2.25 6.89
C PRO A 37 -7.79 -2.06 7.21
N TRP A 38 -7.22 -0.98 6.69
CA TRP A 38 -5.78 -0.71 6.71
C TRP A 38 -5.16 -0.73 8.10
N GLU A 39 -5.76 -0.04 9.07
CA GLU A 39 -5.22 0.08 10.44
C GLU A 39 -5.08 -1.29 11.11
N LYS A 40 -6.14 -2.09 11.05
CA LYS A 40 -6.16 -3.44 11.63
C LYS A 40 -5.08 -4.34 11.03
N PHE A 41 -4.90 -4.31 9.72
CA PHE A 41 -3.87 -5.14 9.08
C PHE A 41 -2.46 -4.61 9.27
N GLU A 42 -2.29 -3.30 9.38
CA GLU A 42 -1.00 -2.70 9.69
C GLU A 42 -0.53 -3.09 11.10
N GLU A 43 -1.42 -3.14 12.08
CA GLU A 43 -1.11 -3.66 13.42
C GLU A 43 -0.63 -5.11 13.39
N GLU A 44 -1.33 -5.99 12.65
CA GLU A 44 -0.93 -7.40 12.52
C GLU A 44 0.38 -7.57 11.75
N TYR A 45 0.58 -6.77 10.70
CA TYR A 45 1.83 -6.74 9.95
C TYR A 45 3.00 -6.29 10.85
N ALA A 46 2.81 -5.25 11.67
CA ALA A 46 3.81 -4.75 12.60
C ALA A 46 4.28 -5.82 13.60
N LYS A 47 3.34 -6.62 14.14
CA LYS A 47 3.64 -7.73 15.08
C LYS A 47 4.58 -8.79 14.50
N SER A 48 4.63 -8.91 13.18
CA SER A 48 5.51 -9.88 12.50
C SER A 48 6.98 -9.46 12.49
N PHE A 49 7.30 -8.23 12.88
CA PHE A 49 8.66 -7.71 12.92
C PHE A 49 9.12 -7.43 14.34
N SER A 50 10.41 -7.70 14.59
CA SER A 50 11.04 -7.23 15.83
C SER A 50 11.14 -5.70 15.86
N GLU A 51 10.89 -5.09 17.02
CA GLU A 51 10.96 -3.64 17.20
C GLU A 51 12.38 -3.10 16.97
N ASN A 52 13.38 -3.75 17.56
CA ASN A 52 14.73 -3.19 17.68
C ASN A 52 15.82 -3.89 16.86
N LYS A 53 15.47 -4.90 16.05
CA LYS A 53 16.47 -5.71 15.32
C LYS A 53 16.15 -5.82 13.83
N GLY A 54 17.20 -5.95 13.02
CA GLY A 54 17.12 -6.12 11.57
C GLY A 54 16.87 -4.82 10.79
N ALA A 55 16.81 -4.96 9.46
CA ALA A 55 16.51 -3.84 8.58
C ALA A 55 15.08 -3.29 8.80
N PRO A 56 14.85 -1.99 8.54
CA PRO A 56 13.51 -1.43 8.49
C PRO A 56 12.68 -2.15 7.42
N ALA A 57 11.52 -2.68 7.81
CA ALA A 57 10.60 -3.29 6.85
C ALA A 57 9.84 -2.20 6.07
N LEU A 58 9.37 -2.56 4.87
CA LEU A 58 8.56 -1.68 4.04
C LEU A 58 7.21 -1.39 4.71
N PRO A 59 6.63 -0.20 4.49
CA PRO A 59 5.27 0.11 4.95
C PRO A 59 4.26 -0.92 4.46
N PHE A 60 3.29 -1.26 5.32
CA PHE A 60 2.27 -2.28 5.01
C PHE A 60 1.56 -2.01 3.68
N ARG A 61 1.20 -0.75 3.40
CA ARG A 61 0.53 -0.36 2.14
C ARG A 61 1.36 -0.71 0.91
N VAL A 62 2.67 -0.52 0.95
CA VAL A 62 3.58 -0.82 -0.17
C VAL A 62 3.68 -2.33 -0.36
N ALA A 63 3.87 -3.08 0.74
CA ALA A 63 3.94 -4.54 0.69
C ALA A 63 2.66 -5.15 0.12
N LEU A 64 1.48 -4.72 0.60
CA LEU A 64 0.21 -5.20 0.10
C LEU A 64 -0.05 -4.79 -1.35
N ALA A 65 0.26 -3.55 -1.73
CA ALA A 65 0.10 -3.08 -3.11
C ALA A 65 0.95 -3.90 -4.09
N ALA A 66 2.21 -4.20 -3.74
CA ALA A 66 3.08 -5.05 -4.54
C ALA A 66 2.49 -6.46 -4.72
N LEU A 67 1.98 -7.07 -3.64
CA LEU A 67 1.32 -8.38 -3.71
C LEU A 67 0.06 -8.35 -4.58
N ILE A 68 -0.76 -7.30 -4.47
CA ILE A 68 -1.95 -7.17 -5.32
C ILE A 68 -1.56 -7.06 -6.80
N ILE A 69 -0.57 -6.24 -7.13
CA ILE A 69 -0.09 -6.10 -8.52
C ILE A 69 0.44 -7.44 -9.03
N GLN A 70 1.23 -8.13 -8.21
CA GLN A 70 1.80 -9.42 -8.52
C GLN A 70 0.71 -10.47 -8.84
N GLU A 71 -0.26 -10.63 -7.95
CA GLU A 71 -1.37 -11.58 -8.11
C GLU A 71 -2.28 -11.23 -9.28
N ARG A 72 -2.54 -9.93 -9.51
CA ARG A 72 -3.38 -9.47 -10.63
C ARG A 72 -2.73 -9.70 -11.98
N LEU A 73 -1.40 -9.55 -12.06
CA LEU A 73 -0.66 -9.68 -13.32
C LEU A 73 -0.07 -11.08 -13.53
N GLY A 74 -0.03 -11.92 -12.51
CA GLY A 74 0.56 -13.27 -12.57
C GLY A 74 2.05 -13.23 -12.91
N ILE A 75 2.78 -12.22 -12.41
CA ILE A 75 4.21 -12.00 -12.70
C ILE A 75 5.08 -12.41 -11.51
N SER A 76 6.38 -12.60 -11.75
CA SER A 76 7.34 -12.93 -10.68
C SER A 76 7.67 -11.70 -9.82
N ASP A 77 8.10 -11.93 -8.58
CA ASP A 77 8.50 -10.88 -7.62
C ASP A 77 9.49 -9.88 -8.23
N ARG A 78 10.48 -10.39 -8.98
CA ARG A 78 11.47 -9.55 -9.67
C ARG A 78 10.80 -8.63 -10.69
N LYS A 79 9.87 -9.16 -11.48
CA LYS A 79 9.14 -8.39 -12.49
C LYS A 79 8.14 -7.43 -11.84
N THR A 80 7.54 -7.79 -10.71
CA THR A 80 6.74 -6.88 -9.87
C THR A 80 7.58 -5.70 -9.43
N GLY A 81 8.79 -5.95 -8.92
CA GLY A 81 9.74 -4.91 -8.52
C GLY A 81 10.11 -3.98 -9.68
N GLU A 82 10.26 -4.50 -10.90
CA GLU A 82 10.51 -3.70 -12.10
C GLU A 82 9.29 -2.85 -12.52
N GLN A 83 8.05 -3.30 -12.23
CA GLN A 83 6.82 -2.56 -12.55
C GLN A 83 6.55 -1.39 -11.60
N ILE A 84 7.00 -1.48 -10.35
CA ILE A 84 6.76 -0.46 -9.30
C ILE A 84 7.96 0.46 -9.07
N ARG A 85 9.00 0.34 -9.92
CA ARG A 85 10.25 1.10 -9.81
C ARG A 85 10.12 2.55 -10.28
#